data_AF-A0A1D3DUN9-F1
#
_entry.id   AF-A0A1D3DUN9-F1
#
_cell.length_a   1.000
_cell.length_b   1.000
_cell.length_c   1.000
_cell.angle_alpha   90.00
_cell.angle_beta   90.00
_cell.angle_gamma   90.00
#
_symmetry.space_group_name_H-M   'P 1'
#
loop_
_entity.id
_entity.type
_entity.pdbx_description
1 polymer ?
#
loop_
_entity_poly.entity_id
_entity_poly.type
_entity_poly.pdbx_seq_one_letter_code
_entity_poly.pdbx_strand_id
1 'polypeptide(L)'
;MAKEKGRKVIAQNKKARHDYHIMDTYECGLVLTGTEVKSLRQGRASLVDGFVQIDGHEAWLHNVHVPEYSQGTWTNHTARRKRKLLLHRAEIDKLESKSGETGHTIVPLSLYFKDGRAKVEIALARGKKEYDKRQTLREKQDRREAERTMSAIRRRQRA
;
A
#
# COMPACT_ATOMS: atom_id res chain seq x y z
N MET A 1 10.02 -7.34 24.07
CA MET A 1 8.63 -7.27 23.56
C MET A 1 8.34 -8.53 22.77
N ALA A 2 7.25 -9.24 23.08
CA ALA A 2 6.88 -10.47 22.39
C ALA A 2 6.73 -10.22 20.87
N LYS A 3 7.29 -11.10 20.05
CA LYS A 3 7.16 -11.03 18.59
C LYS A 3 5.68 -11.27 18.26
N GLU A 4 4.94 -10.22 17.90
CA GLU A 4 3.56 -10.35 17.43
C GLU A 4 3.56 -11.34 16.24
N LYS A 5 3.03 -12.55 16.46
CA LYS A 5 2.80 -13.55 15.42
C LYS A 5 1.54 -13.14 14.65
N GLY A 6 1.66 -13.02 13.33
CA GLY A 6 0.53 -12.68 12.45
C GLY A 6 0.75 -11.44 11.58
N ARG A 7 -0.25 -11.15 10.74
CA ARG A 7 -0.27 -10.01 9.81
C ARG A 7 -1.11 -8.88 10.42
N LYS A 8 -0.46 -7.79 10.82
CA LYS A 8 -1.13 -6.57 11.31
C LYS A 8 -1.05 -5.48 10.26
N VAL A 9 -2.19 -5.14 9.67
CA VAL A 9 -2.27 -4.10 8.63
C VAL A 9 -2.18 -2.72 9.28
N ILE A 10 -1.33 -1.85 8.72
CA ILE A 10 -1.09 -0.48 9.20
C ILE A 10 -1.82 0.50 8.29
N ALA A 11 -1.56 0.39 6.98
CA ALA A 11 -2.13 1.27 5.97
C ALA A 11 -2.48 0.49 4.71
N GLN A 12 -3.53 0.93 4.03
CA GLN A 12 -3.98 0.38 2.75
C GLN A 12 -4.25 1.52 1.77
N ASN A 13 -3.72 1.39 0.57
CA ASN A 13 -3.98 2.31 -0.53
C ASN A 13 -5.25 1.91 -1.27
N LYS A 14 -6.41 2.33 -0.73
CA LYS A 14 -7.71 2.07 -1.36
C LYS A 14 -7.87 2.78 -2.71
N LYS A 15 -7.19 3.91 -2.90
CA LYS A 15 -7.19 4.70 -4.14
C LYS A 15 -6.49 3.94 -5.27
N ALA A 16 -5.35 3.30 -5.01
CA ALA A 16 -4.64 2.51 -6.02
C ALA A 16 -5.50 1.40 -6.65
N ARG A 17 -6.28 0.67 -5.83
CA ARG A 17 -7.18 -0.39 -6.34
C ARG A 17 -8.33 0.15 -7.21
N HIS A 18 -8.69 1.41 -7.00
CA HIS A 18 -9.74 2.07 -7.77
C HIS A 18 -9.18 2.59 -9.09
N ASP A 19 -8.06 3.31 -9.04
CA ASP A 19 -7.54 4.07 -10.17
C ASP A 19 -6.75 3.22 -11.17
N TYR A 20 -6.22 2.08 -10.72
CA TYR A 20 -5.38 1.21 -11.53
C TYR A 20 -5.93 -0.21 -11.60
N HIS A 21 -5.65 -0.89 -12.71
CA HIS A 21 -5.78 -2.33 -12.84
C HIS A 21 -4.50 -2.97 -12.31
N ILE A 22 -4.63 -3.86 -11.33
CA ILE A 22 -3.50 -4.53 -10.68
C ILE A 22 -3.21 -5.81 -11.47
N MET A 23 -1.99 -5.92 -11.98
CA MET A 23 -1.54 -7.08 -12.75
C MET A 23 -0.87 -8.08 -11.81
N ASP A 24 0.31 -7.71 -11.30
CA ASP A 24 1.14 -8.56 -10.44
C ASP A 24 1.36 -7.86 -9.10
N THR A 25 1.44 -8.63 -8.02
CA THR A 25 1.75 -8.14 -6.66
C THR A 25 3.02 -8.78 -6.12
N TYR A 26 3.81 -8.00 -5.39
CA TYR A 26 5.09 -8.41 -4.81
C TYR A 26 5.16 -7.98 -3.34
N GLU A 27 5.68 -8.86 -2.47
CA GLU A 27 5.94 -8.56 -1.05
C GLU A 27 7.38 -8.09 -0.89
N CYS A 28 7.59 -6.89 -0.37
CA CYS A 28 8.91 -6.28 -0.21
C CYS A 28 9.20 -5.93 1.25
N GLY A 29 10.48 -6.01 1.62
CA GLY A 29 10.97 -5.36 2.84
C GLY A 29 11.19 -3.86 2.62
N LEU A 30 11.21 -3.07 3.70
CA LEU A 30 11.60 -1.67 3.65
C LEU A 30 12.79 -1.42 4.56
N VAL A 31 13.70 -0.55 4.12
CA VAL A 31 14.75 0.00 4.97
C VAL A 31 14.18 1.20 5.73
N LEU A 32 13.86 1.00 7.01
CA LEU A 32 13.26 1.99 7.90
C LEU A 32 14.24 2.43 9.00
N THR A 33 14.07 3.66 9.48
CA THR A 33 14.75 4.13 10.68
C THR A 33 13.95 3.76 11.93
N GLY A 34 14.62 3.69 13.09
CA GLY A 34 13.98 3.28 14.34
C GLY A 34 12.77 4.14 14.72
N THR A 35 12.82 5.44 14.44
CA THR A 35 11.70 6.38 14.66
C THR A 35 10.50 6.08 13.76
N GLU A 36 10.71 5.65 12.52
CA GLU A 36 9.63 5.27 11.62
C GLU A 36 8.92 4.01 12.10
N VAL A 37 9.68 3.02 12.57
CA VAL A 37 9.09 1.79 13.10
C VAL A 37 8.18 2.12 14.28
N LYS A 38 8.53 3.09 15.13
CA LYS A 38 7.68 3.56 16.22
C LYS A 38 6.40 4.23 15.71
N SER A 39 6.49 5.16 14.75
CA SER A 39 5.32 5.80 14.13
C SER A 39 4.38 4.79 13.46
N LEU A 40 4.94 3.81 12.75
CA LEU A 40 4.19 2.74 12.10
C LEU A 40 3.48 1.81 13.09
N ARG A 41 4.10 1.54 14.26
CA ARG A 41 3.46 0.77 15.34
C ARG A 41 2.27 1.49 15.97
N GLN A 42 2.25 2.83 15.93
CA GLN A 42 1.09 3.64 16.31
C GLN A 42 -0.02 3.64 15.24
N GLY A 43 0.13 2.91 14.13
CA GLY A 43 -0.86 2.85 13.06
C GLY A 43 -0.85 4.06 12.12
N ARG A 44 0.17 4.92 12.23
CA ARG A 44 0.23 6.18 11.47
C ARG A 44 1.06 6.00 10.20
N ALA A 45 0.39 5.86 9.05
CA ALA A 45 1.03 5.93 7.74
C ALA A 45 0.00 6.22 6.65
N SER A 46 0.42 6.93 5.59
CA SER A 46 -0.36 7.10 4.38
C SER A 46 0.45 6.70 3.16
N LEU A 47 -0.11 5.78 2.37
CA LEU A 47 0.44 5.31 1.09
C LEU A 47 -0.17 6.06 -0.10
N VAL A 48 -1.01 7.06 0.15
CA VAL A 48 -1.71 7.80 -0.90
C VAL A 48 -0.70 8.55 -1.76
N ASP A 49 -0.86 8.44 -3.09
CA ASP A 49 0.02 9.02 -4.12
C ASP A 49 1.49 8.54 -4.06
N GLY A 50 1.77 7.49 -3.29
CA GLY A 50 3.06 6.81 -3.29
C GLY A 50 3.27 6.04 -4.60
N PHE A 51 4.51 6.02 -5.08
CA PHE A 51 4.91 5.23 -6.24
C PHE A 51 6.30 4.63 -6.00
N VAL A 52 6.63 3.59 -6.75
CA VAL A 52 7.95 2.96 -6.72
C VAL A 52 8.68 3.28 -8.01
N GLN A 53 9.92 3.72 -7.88
CA GLN A 53 10.82 3.96 -8.98
C GLN A 53 12.00 3.00 -8.86
N ILE A 54 12.46 2.47 -9.99
CA ILE A 54 13.67 1.67 -10.05
C ILE A 54 14.78 2.58 -10.56
N ASP A 55 15.86 2.67 -9.79
CA ASP A 55 17.03 3.49 -10.09
C ASP A 55 18.28 2.67 -9.77
N GLY A 56 19.17 2.51 -10.76
CA GLY A 56 20.40 1.74 -10.63
C GLY A 56 20.18 0.32 -10.12
N HIS A 57 19.16 -0.40 -10.63
CA HIS A 57 18.79 -1.74 -10.18
C HIS A 57 18.34 -1.84 -8.71
N GLU A 58 17.92 -0.74 -8.12
CA GLU A 58 17.36 -0.70 -6.77
C GLU A 58 15.94 -0.13 -6.82
N ALA A 59 15.04 -0.73 -6.06
CA ALA A 59 13.67 -0.23 -5.95
C ALA A 59 13.56 0.79 -4.81
N TRP A 60 13.01 1.96 -5.13
CA TRP A 60 12.84 3.07 -4.20
C TRP A 60 11.36 3.44 -4.08
N LEU A 61 10.88 3.55 -2.86
CA LEU A 61 9.53 3.99 -2.55
C LEU A 61 9.53 5.51 -2.32
N HIS A 62 8.75 6.21 -3.14
CA HIS A 62 8.60 7.66 -3.14
C HIS A 62 7.22 8.08 -2.64
N ASN A 63 7.14 9.32 -2.15
CA ASN A 63 5.91 10.02 -1.77
C ASN A 63 5.02 9.32 -0.71
N VAL A 64 5.56 8.33 0.01
CA VAL A 64 4.89 7.74 1.16
C VAL A 64 5.08 8.60 2.39
N HIS A 65 3.98 8.95 3.04
CA HIS A 65 3.96 9.79 4.22
C HIS A 65 3.92 8.95 5.50
N VAL A 66 4.99 9.00 6.27
CA VAL A 66 5.05 8.46 7.64
C VAL A 66 5.31 9.65 8.55
N PRO A 67 4.40 9.99 9.47
CA PRO A 67 4.61 11.14 10.34
C PRO A 67 5.75 10.89 11.32
N GLU A 68 6.39 11.99 11.71
CA GLU A 68 7.44 11.98 12.72
C GLU A 68 6.92 11.41 14.05
N TYR A 69 7.84 10.80 14.79
CA TYR A 69 7.51 10.26 16.09
C TYR A 69 7.48 11.41 17.09
N SER A 70 6.33 11.69 17.70
CA SER A 70 6.14 12.85 18.58
C SER A 70 7.01 12.83 19.84
N GLN A 71 7.51 11.66 20.25
CA GLN A 71 8.47 11.54 21.36
C GLN A 71 9.93 11.40 20.87
N GLY A 72 10.19 11.67 19.59
CA GLY A 72 11.54 11.82 19.06
C GLY A 72 11.93 13.30 19.07
N THR A 73 13.12 13.61 19.60
CA THR A 73 13.59 15.00 19.74
C THR A 73 14.38 15.45 18.51
N TRP A 74 15.62 14.97 18.36
CA TRP A 74 16.54 15.43 17.29
C TRP A 74 16.73 14.40 16.17
N THR A 75 16.51 13.12 16.43
CA THR A 75 16.75 12.01 15.49
C THR A 75 15.54 11.67 14.62
N ASN A 76 14.61 12.64 14.45
CA ASN A 76 13.43 12.43 13.63
C ASN A 76 13.78 12.34 12.14
N HIS A 77 12.94 11.61 11.44
CA HIS A 77 13.07 11.36 10.01
C HIS A 77 12.15 12.30 9.24
N THR A 78 12.55 12.72 8.05
CA THR A 78 11.63 13.47 7.18
C THR A 78 10.44 12.60 6.77
N ALA A 79 9.22 13.12 6.91
CA ALA A 79 8.01 12.33 6.73
C ALA A 79 7.86 11.66 5.35
N ARG A 80 8.31 12.35 4.28
CA ARG A 80 8.26 11.89 2.88
C ARG A 80 9.61 11.43 2.31
N ARG A 81 10.55 10.99 3.16
CA ARG A 81 11.85 10.51 2.67
C ARG A 81 11.69 9.35 1.67
N LYS A 82 12.62 9.25 0.72
CA LYS A 82 12.75 8.06 -0.14
C LYS A 82 13.18 6.85 0.70
N ARG A 83 12.55 5.69 0.48
CA ARG A 83 12.81 4.46 1.24
C ARG A 83 13.22 3.35 0.29
N LYS A 84 14.37 2.74 0.53
CA LYS A 84 14.83 1.59 -0.25
C LYS A 84 13.95 0.37 0.05
N LEU A 85 13.54 -0.31 -1.00
CA LEU A 85 12.81 -1.57 -0.93
C LEU A 85 13.77 -2.74 -1.10
N LEU A 86 13.47 -3.83 -0.39
CA LEU A 86 14.23 -5.07 -0.45
C LEU A 86 13.39 -6.11 -1.20
N LEU A 87 13.85 -6.44 -2.41
CA LEU A 87 13.27 -7.44 -3.31
C LEU A 87 14.38 -8.38 -3.80
N HIS A 88 14.00 -9.51 -4.39
CA HIS A 88 14.95 -10.38 -5.08
C HIS A 88 15.40 -9.77 -6.41
N ARG A 89 16.64 -10.01 -6.83
CA ARG A 89 17.22 -9.49 -8.09
C ARG A 89 16.32 -9.78 -9.29
N ALA A 90 15.87 -11.02 -9.45
CA ALA A 90 14.98 -11.42 -10.53
C ALA A 90 13.60 -10.72 -10.52
N GLU A 91 13.12 -10.26 -9.35
CA GLU A 91 11.88 -9.48 -9.25
C GLU A 91 12.13 -8.03 -9.69
N ILE A 92 13.27 -7.46 -9.30
CA ILE A 92 13.69 -6.11 -9.71
C ILE A 92 13.83 -6.05 -11.23
N ASP A 93 14.51 -7.01 -11.85
CA ASP A 93 14.75 -7.04 -13.31
C ASP A 93 13.43 -7.13 -14.09
N LYS A 94 12.47 -7.91 -13.59
CA LYS A 94 11.12 -8.00 -14.16
C LYS A 94 10.37 -6.69 -14.03
N LEU A 95 10.41 -6.07 -12.85
CA LEU A 95 9.74 -4.79 -12.63
C LEU A 95 10.38 -3.66 -13.44
N GLU A 96 11.71 -3.68 -13.61
CA GLU A 96 12.46 -2.72 -14.41
C GLU A 96 12.05 -2.81 -15.88
N SER A 97 12.04 -4.02 -16.43
CA SER A 97 11.60 -4.29 -17.81
C SER A 97 10.15 -3.82 -18.04
N LYS A 98 9.23 -4.21 -17.15
CA LYS A 98 7.81 -3.84 -17.26
C LYS A 98 7.53 -2.36 -16.97
N SER A 99 8.34 -1.71 -16.13
CA SER A 99 8.20 -0.28 -15.86
C SER A 99 8.68 0.59 -17.03
N GLY A 100 9.53 0.06 -17.90
CA GLY A 100 9.90 0.72 -19.16
C GLY A 100 8.80 0.67 -20.22
N GLU A 101 7.85 -0.26 -20.11
CA GLU A 101 6.71 -0.34 -21.02
C GLU A 101 5.72 0.81 -20.76
N THR A 102 5.19 1.39 -21.85
CA THR A 102 4.29 2.54 -21.75
C THR A 102 3.00 2.19 -21.01
N GLY A 103 2.66 2.99 -20.00
CA GLY A 103 1.39 2.89 -19.27
C GLY A 103 1.38 1.93 -18.07
N HIS A 104 2.53 1.33 -17.74
CA HIS A 104 2.73 0.61 -16.49
C HIS A 104 3.31 1.54 -15.41
N THR A 105 2.93 1.29 -14.16
CA THR A 105 3.40 2.03 -13.00
C THR A 105 3.40 1.11 -11.79
N ILE A 106 4.38 1.29 -10.91
CA ILE A 106 4.50 0.48 -9.71
C ILE A 106 3.93 1.28 -8.52
N VAL A 107 2.89 0.75 -7.89
CA VAL A 107 2.16 1.44 -6.81
C VAL A 107 2.16 0.60 -5.51
N PRO A 108 2.29 1.22 -4.33
CA PRO A 108 2.14 0.53 -3.06
C PRO A 108 0.67 0.28 -2.76
N LEU A 109 0.33 -0.97 -2.41
CA LEU A 109 -1.02 -1.40 -2.07
C LEU A 109 -1.26 -1.44 -0.57
N SER A 110 -0.38 -2.10 0.19
CA SER A 110 -0.58 -2.28 1.63
C SER A 110 0.74 -2.24 2.39
N LEU A 111 0.70 -1.70 3.61
CA LEU A 111 1.81 -1.69 4.54
C LEU A 111 1.36 -2.42 5.81
N TYR A 112 2.11 -3.43 6.22
CA TYR A 112 1.74 -4.30 7.34
C TYR A 112 2.98 -4.80 8.11
N PHE A 113 2.78 -5.17 9.36
CA PHE A 113 3.75 -5.96 10.10
C PHE A 113 3.50 -7.45 9.87
N LYS A 114 4.56 -8.19 9.58
CA LYS A 114 4.60 -9.66 9.54
C LYS A 114 5.75 -10.12 10.42
N ASP A 115 5.45 -10.87 11.46
CA ASP A 115 6.42 -11.40 12.42
C ASP A 115 7.34 -10.31 13.00
N GLY A 116 6.76 -9.14 13.31
CA GLY A 116 7.47 -7.99 13.87
C GLY A 116 8.26 -7.14 12.87
N ARG A 117 8.35 -7.52 11.58
CA ARG A 117 9.00 -6.73 10.51
C ARG A 117 7.97 -6.01 9.66
N ALA A 118 8.24 -4.77 9.29
CA ALA A 118 7.41 -4.01 8.36
C ALA A 118 7.62 -4.52 6.93
N LYS A 119 6.53 -4.79 6.24
CA LYS A 119 6.50 -5.20 4.83
C LYS A 119 5.55 -4.28 4.07
N VAL A 120 5.90 -4.02 2.81
CA VAL A 120 5.03 -3.34 1.86
C VAL A 120 4.70 -4.31 0.73
N GLU A 121 3.45 -4.31 0.33
CA GLU A 121 2.98 -4.97 -0.87
C GLU A 121 2.94 -3.92 -1.98
N ILE A 122 3.69 -4.15 -3.04
CA ILE A 122 3.69 -3.31 -4.25
C ILE A 122 3.00 -4.06 -5.37
N ALA A 123 2.47 -3.31 -6.33
CA ALA A 123 1.85 -3.87 -7.50
C ALA A 123 2.35 -3.20 -8.76
N LEU A 124 2.57 -4.02 -9.79
CA LEU A 124 2.59 -3.53 -11.15
C LEU A 124 1.15 -3.25 -11.56
N ALA A 125 0.88 -2.01 -11.93
CA ALA A 125 -0.47 -1.56 -12.23
C ALA A 125 -0.51 -0.76 -13.53
N ARG A 126 -1.66 -0.83 -14.21
CA ARG A 126 -1.96 -0.07 -15.41
C ARG A 126 -3.07 0.93 -15.12
N GLY A 127 -2.93 2.18 -15.55
CA GLY A 127 -3.96 3.20 -15.34
C GLY A 127 -5.29 2.79 -15.98
N LYS A 128 -6.39 2.86 -15.22
CA LYS A 128 -7.73 2.64 -15.78
C LYS A 128 -8.18 3.83 -16.61
N LYS A 129 -8.95 3.57 -17.67
CA LYS A 129 -9.64 4.62 -18.42
C LYS A 129 -10.78 5.19 -17.58
N GLU A 130 -11.22 6.42 -17.89
CA GLU A 130 -12.32 7.05 -17.14
C GLU A 130 -13.61 6.23 -17.17
N TYR A 131 -13.89 5.57 -18.28
CA TYR A 131 -15.05 4.68 -18.42
C TYR A 131 -15.01 3.55 -17.37
N ASP A 132 -13.87 2.87 -17.24
CA ASP A 132 -13.69 1.76 -16.29
C ASP A 132 -13.79 2.24 -14.83
N LYS A 133 -13.35 3.48 -14.55
CA LYS A 133 -13.51 4.10 -13.22
C LYS A 133 -14.97 4.33 -12.89
N ARG A 134 -15.77 4.83 -13.84
CA ARG A 134 -17.22 5.03 -13.66
C ARG A 134 -17.94 3.70 -13.42
N GLN A 135 -17.58 2.65 -14.15
CA GLN A 135 -18.14 1.31 -13.94
C GLN A 135 -17.80 0.78 -12.54
N THR A 136 -16.53 0.88 -12.12
CA THR A 136 -16.09 0.45 -10.78
C THR A 136 -16.86 1.19 -9.67
N LEU A 137 -17.17 2.49 -9.87
CA LEU A 137 -17.96 3.28 -8.92
C LEU A 137 -19.41 2.83 -8.85
N ARG A 138 -20.05 2.59 -9.99
CA ARG A 138 -21.44 2.09 -10.07
C ARG A 138 -21.59 0.74 -9.38
N GLU A 139 -20.77 -0.24 -9.76
CA GLU A 139 -20.79 -1.58 -9.17
C GLU A 139 -20.61 -1.54 -7.64
N LYS A 140 -19.72 -0.66 -7.16
CA LYS A 140 -19.48 -0.50 -5.71
C LYS A 140 -20.67 0.14 -4.99
N GLN A 141 -21.36 1.07 -5.65
CA GLN A 141 -22.57 1.70 -5.11
C GLN A 141 -23.72 0.70 -5.05
N ASP A 142 -23.97 -0.02 -6.14
CA ASP A 142 -25.01 -1.03 -6.25
C ASP A 142 -24.81 -2.16 -5.22
N ARG A 143 -23.57 -2.64 -5.09
CA ARG A 143 -23.22 -3.65 -4.07
C ARG A 143 -23.47 -3.15 -2.65
N ARG A 144 -23.13 -1.89 -2.36
CA ARG A 144 -23.33 -1.30 -1.03
C ARG A 144 -24.82 -1.15 -0.71
N GLU A 145 -25.63 -0.82 -1.71
CA GLU A 145 -27.08 -0.72 -1.56
C GLU A 145 -27.71 -2.11 -1.32
N ALA A 146 -27.32 -3.12 -2.11
CA ALA A 146 -27.72 -4.50 -1.90
C ALA A 146 -27.34 -5.01 -0.49
N GLU A 147 -26.10 -4.77 -0.04
CA GLU A 147 -25.65 -5.15 1.31
C GLU A 147 -26.47 -4.46 2.40
N ARG A 148 -26.84 -3.19 2.22
CA ARG A 148 -27.71 -2.45 3.17
C ARG A 148 -29.10 -3.07 3.23
N THR A 149 -29.75 -3.31 2.10
CA THR A 149 -31.09 -3.93 2.03
C THR A 149 -31.10 -5.32 2.67
N MET A 150 -30.11 -6.15 2.35
CA MET A 150 -29.96 -7.49 2.93
C MET A 150 -29.73 -7.45 4.45
N SER A 151 -28.94 -6.49 4.95
CA SER A 151 -28.72 -6.33 6.39
C SER A 151 -29.98 -5.85 7.13
N ALA A 152 -30.77 -4.97 6.52
CA ALA A 152 -32.05 -4.50 7.07
C ALA A 152 -33.06 -5.65 7.16
N ILE A 153 -33.15 -6.50 6.12
CA ILE A 153 -34.03 -7.68 6.12
C ILE A 153 -33.60 -8.67 7.22
N ARG A 154 -32.30 -8.99 7.32
CA ARG A 154 -31.77 -9.89 8.37
C ARG A 154 -32.02 -9.36 9.79
N ARG A 155 -31.99 -8.04 9.99
CA ARG A 155 -32.28 -7.42 11.28
C ARG A 155 -33.77 -7.52 11.63
N ARG A 156 -34.65 -7.46 10.63
CA ARG A 156 -36.10 -7.61 10.77
C ARG A 156 -36.54 -9.05 11.06
N GLN A 157 -35.80 -10.04 10.56
CA GLN A 157 -36.05 -11.47 10.84
C GLN A 157 -35.52 -11.97 12.19
N ARG A 158 -34.65 -11.19 12.84
CA ARG A 158 -34.07 -11.51 14.16
C ARG A 158 -34.77 -10.81 15.33
N ALA A 159 -35.71 -9.91 15.05
CA ALA A 159 -36.58 -9.25 16.02
C ALA A 159 -37.93 -9.97 16.02
#